data_AF-A0A3D2JSS5-F1
#
_entry.id   AF-A0A3D2JSS5-F1
#
_cell.length_a   1.000
_cell.length_b   1.000
_cell.length_c   1.000
_cell.angle_alpha   90.00
_cell.angle_beta   90.00
_cell.angle_gamma   90.00
#
_symmetry.space_group_name_H-M   'P 1'
#
loop_
_entity.id
_entity.type
_entity.pdbx_description
1 polymer ?
#
loop_
_entity_poly.entity_id
_entity_poly.type
_entity_poly.pdbx_seq_one_letter_code
_entity_poly.pdbx_strand_id
1 'polypeptide(L)'
;EVSEEQIINRIHDTNFENLMRFEADRARRFFADGFSLIDQLNDHLKTNFALFVRGGLEILRIIESRNYTVLNESPRISKMGKARIFSGTWLRARTGRQLVPQNLFESSRTESAN
;
A
#
# COMPACT_ATOMS: atom_id res chain seq x y z
N GLU A 1 -17.88 -2.94 17.10
CA GLU A 1 -17.45 -1.55 16.81
C GLU A 1 -16.16 -1.28 17.56
N VAL A 2 -15.28 -0.42 17.03
CA VAL A 2 -14.00 -0.05 17.68
C VAL A 2 -14.19 1.30 18.36
N SER A 3 -13.86 1.40 19.66
CA SER A 3 -13.99 2.66 20.41
C SER A 3 -12.68 3.46 20.41
N GLU A 4 -12.77 4.77 20.68
CA GLU A 4 -11.59 5.63 20.81
C GLU A 4 -10.70 5.19 21.99
N GLU A 5 -11.30 4.83 23.12
CA GLU A 5 -10.60 4.31 24.29
C GLU A 5 -9.80 3.04 23.95
N GLN A 6 -10.37 2.15 23.13
CA GLN A 6 -9.69 0.95 22.64
C GLN A 6 -8.40 1.31 21.88
N ILE A 7 -8.46 2.32 21.02
CA ILE A 7 -7.31 2.78 20.21
C ILE A 7 -6.25 3.41 21.10
N ILE A 8 -6.65 4.28 22.03
CA ILE A 8 -5.74 4.93 22.98
C ILE A 8 -4.98 3.89 23.82
N ASN A 9 -5.69 2.87 24.29
CA ASN A 9 -5.12 1.77 25.08
C ASN A 9 -4.39 0.71 24.24
N ARG A 10 -4.26 0.92 22.92
CA ARG A 10 -3.59 0.01 21.98
C ARG A 10 -4.15 -1.41 21.96
N ILE A 11 -5.44 -1.56 22.21
CA ILE A 11 -6.11 -2.86 22.26
C ILE A 11 -6.33 -3.35 20.81
N HIS A 12 -5.58 -4.38 20.44
CA HIS A 12 -5.67 -5.03 19.14
C HIS A 12 -6.50 -6.31 19.25
N ASP A 13 -7.78 -6.23 18.90
CA ASP A 13 -8.72 -7.34 18.87
C ASP A 13 -9.25 -7.60 17.45
N THR A 14 -10.11 -8.59 17.29
CA THR A 14 -10.71 -8.93 15.98
C THR A 14 -11.55 -7.78 15.40
N ASN A 15 -12.18 -6.94 16.24
CA ASN A 15 -12.92 -5.78 15.75
C ASN A 15 -11.99 -4.74 15.13
N PHE A 16 -10.86 -4.48 15.77
CA PHE A 16 -9.81 -3.59 15.25
C PHE A 16 -9.20 -4.14 13.95
N GLU A 17 -8.89 -5.44 13.90
CA GLU A 17 -8.40 -6.07 12.67
C GLU A 17 -9.40 -5.93 11.51
N ASN A 18 -10.70 -6.12 11.77
CA ASN A 18 -11.74 -5.97 10.76
C ASN A 18 -11.87 -4.52 10.28
N LEU A 19 -11.78 -3.54 11.19
CA LEU A 19 -11.75 -2.12 10.84
C LEU A 19 -10.52 -1.80 9.96
N MET A 20 -9.33 -2.24 10.39
CA MET A 20 -8.09 -1.99 9.66
C MET A 20 -8.09 -2.66 8.28
N ARG A 21 -8.68 -3.86 8.15
CA ARG A 21 -8.89 -4.51 6.86
C ARG A 21 -9.77 -3.66 5.95
N PHE A 22 -10.93 -3.24 6.45
CA PHE A 22 -11.85 -2.38 5.69
C PHE A 22 -11.18 -1.10 5.21
N GLU A 23 -10.43 -0.41 6.08
CA GLU A 23 -9.75 0.83 5.71
C GLU A 23 -8.56 0.60 4.77
N ALA A 24 -7.80 -0.49 4.94
CA ALA A 24 -6.72 -0.84 4.02
C ALA A 24 -7.25 -1.14 2.61
N ASP A 25 -8.36 -1.88 2.51
CA ASP A 25 -9.01 -2.18 1.23
C ASP A 25 -9.64 -0.93 0.60
N ARG A 26 -10.18 -0.02 1.41
CA ARG A 26 -10.65 1.29 0.94
C ARG A 26 -9.50 2.14 0.39
N ALA A 27 -8.38 2.23 1.11
CA ALA A 27 -7.21 2.97 0.67
C ALA A 27 -6.62 2.40 -0.63
N ARG A 28 -6.57 1.07 -0.76
CA ARG A 28 -6.16 0.37 -1.98
C ARG A 28 -7.03 0.73 -3.18
N ARG A 29 -8.35 0.76 -3.00
CA ARG A 29 -9.29 1.21 -4.04
C ARG A 29 -9.03 2.65 -4.47
N PHE A 30 -8.79 3.56 -3.52
CA PHE A 30 -8.43 4.93 -3.87
C PHE A 30 -7.13 5.04 -4.67
N PHE A 31 -6.12 4.21 -4.36
CA PHE A 31 -4.92 4.12 -5.19
C PHE A 31 -5.23 3.61 -6.60
N ALA A 32 -6.06 2.57 -6.73
CA ALA A 32 -6.43 2.01 -8.03
C ALA A 32 -7.22 3.03 -8.89
N ASP A 33 -8.26 3.64 -8.31
CA ASP A 33 -9.11 4.62 -8.98
C ASP A 33 -8.28 5.85 -9.42
N GLY A 34 -7.46 6.37 -8.50
CA GLY A 34 -6.61 7.53 -8.72
C GLY A 34 -5.43 7.26 -9.66
N PHE A 35 -5.03 6.01 -9.86
CA PHE A 35 -3.89 5.67 -10.72
C PHE A 35 -4.14 6.03 -12.19
N SER A 36 -5.41 6.01 -12.64
CA SER A 36 -5.82 6.43 -13.99
C SER A 36 -5.36 7.83 -14.38
N LEU A 37 -5.09 8.71 -13.40
CA LEU A 37 -4.57 10.06 -13.62
C LEU A 37 -3.14 10.07 -14.16
N ILE A 38 -2.40 8.96 -14.09
CA ILE A 38 -1.01 8.90 -14.56
C ILE A 38 -0.85 9.27 -16.02
N ASP A 39 -1.86 9.00 -16.86
CA ASP A 39 -1.82 9.27 -18.29
C ASP A 39 -1.90 10.77 -18.61
N GLN A 40 -2.36 11.58 -17.66
CA GLN A 40 -2.47 13.04 -17.78
C GLN A 40 -1.20 13.77 -17.32
N LEU A 41 -0.24 13.05 -16.71
CA LEU A 41 0.98 13.63 -16.16
C LEU A 41 2.08 13.69 -17.23
N ASN A 42 3.02 14.62 -17.11
CA ASN A 42 4.27 14.58 -17.90
C ASN A 42 5.20 13.47 -17.40
N ASP A 43 6.16 13.04 -18.22
CA ASP A 43 6.99 11.84 -17.95
C ASP A 43 7.80 11.92 -16.64
N HIS A 44 8.29 13.11 -16.28
CA HIS A 44 8.98 13.32 -15.01
C HIS A 44 8.03 13.12 -13.81
N LEU A 45 6.81 13.68 -13.91
CA LEU A 45 5.80 13.58 -12.87
C LEU A 45 5.20 12.17 -12.78
N LYS A 46 5.05 11.45 -13.90
CA LYS A 46 4.63 10.03 -13.92
C LYS A 46 5.51 9.17 -13.04
N THR A 47 6.83 9.36 -13.12
CA THR A 47 7.79 8.58 -12.33
C THR A 47 7.63 8.85 -10.82
N ASN A 48 7.53 10.12 -10.43
CA ASN A 48 7.33 10.50 -9.02
C ASN A 48 5.97 10.03 -8.48
N PHE A 49 4.92 10.16 -9.30
CA PHE A 49 3.58 9.66 -8.95
C PHE A 49 3.57 8.14 -8.79
N ALA A 50 4.22 7.40 -9.69
CA ALA A 50 4.35 5.95 -9.56
C ALA A 50 5.14 5.53 -8.31
N LEU A 51 6.19 6.26 -7.92
CA LEU A 51 6.90 6.02 -6.67
C LEU A 51 6.00 6.23 -5.44
N PHE A 52 5.18 7.28 -5.46
CA PHE A 52 4.19 7.54 -4.41
C PHE A 52 3.19 6.39 -4.29
N VAL A 53 2.58 5.98 -5.41
CA VAL A 53 1.60 4.88 -5.45
C VAL A 53 2.23 3.58 -4.95
N ARG A 54 3.40 3.21 -5.47
CA ARG A 54 4.11 1.97 -5.04
C ARG A 54 4.51 2.01 -3.57
N GLY A 55 4.90 3.16 -3.06
CA GLY A 55 5.21 3.33 -1.63
C GLY A 55 3.98 3.11 -0.76
N GLY A 56 2.85 3.71 -1.13
CA GLY A 56 1.57 3.53 -0.44
C GLY A 56 1.10 2.07 -0.43
N LEU A 57 1.09 1.42 -1.59
CA LEU A 57 0.70 0.01 -1.72
C LEU A 57 1.62 -0.94 -0.93
N GLU A 58 2.93 -0.67 -0.87
CA GLU A 58 3.85 -1.46 -0.04
C GLU A 58 3.56 -1.29 1.46
N ILE A 59 3.18 -0.09 1.93
CA ILE A 59 2.75 0.10 3.32
C ILE A 59 1.50 -0.72 3.61
N LEU A 60 0.50 -0.72 2.73
CA LEU A 60 -0.72 -1.55 2.88
C LEU A 60 -0.37 -3.04 2.95
N ARG A 61 0.55 -3.51 2.09
CA ARG A 61 1.05 -4.89 2.13
C ARG A 61 1.76 -5.21 3.45
N ILE A 62 2.55 -4.27 3.99
CA ILE A 62 3.22 -4.44 5.29
C ILE A 62 2.19 -4.54 6.41
N ILE A 63 1.20 -3.64 6.43
CA ILE A 63 0.10 -3.65 7.40
C ILE A 63 -0.62 -5.02 7.37
N GLU A 64 -0.95 -5.54 6.19
CA GLU A 64 -1.58 -6.86 6.03
C GLU A 64 -0.72 -8.01 6.52
N SER A 65 0.57 -8.02 6.14
CA SER A 65 1.52 -9.07 6.52
C SER A 65 1.79 -9.15 8.03
N ARG A 66 1.51 -8.05 8.75
CA ARG A 66 1.65 -7.95 10.21
C ARG A 66 0.32 -8.12 10.94
N ASN A 67 -0.67 -8.74 10.29
CA ASN A 67 -2.02 -8.94 10.83
C ASN A 67 -2.64 -7.64 11.37
N TYR A 68 -2.40 -6.50 10.69
CA TYR A 68 -2.91 -5.18 11.08
C TYR A 68 -2.41 -4.65 12.44
N THR A 69 -1.31 -5.18 12.97
CA THR A 69 -0.71 -4.74 14.24
C THR A 69 -0.02 -3.37 14.08
N VAL A 70 -0.82 -2.29 13.97
CA VAL A 70 -0.34 -0.92 13.73
C VAL A 70 -0.27 -0.05 14.98
N LEU A 71 -1.02 -0.42 16.04
CA LEU A 71 -1.03 0.33 17.31
C LEU A 71 0.25 0.13 18.13
N ASN A 72 0.90 -1.02 17.99
CA ASN A 72 2.10 -1.38 18.73
C ASN A 72 3.39 -1.01 17.98
N GLU A 73 3.38 -1.12 16.65
CA GLU A 73 4.53 -0.83 15.82
C GLU A 73 4.10 -0.10 14.54
N SER A 74 4.74 1.03 14.25
CA SER A 74 4.45 1.75 13.02
C SER A 74 4.89 0.94 11.78
N PRO A 75 4.02 0.78 10.76
CA PRO A 75 4.41 0.14 9.52
C PRO A 75 5.45 1.00 8.79
N ARG A 76 6.64 0.43 8.53
CA ARG A 76 7.74 1.12 7.87
C ARG A 76 8.32 0.28 6.75
N ILE A 77 8.57 0.92 5.61
CA ILE A 77 9.36 0.32 4.53
C ILE A 77 10.83 0.31 4.95
N SER A 78 11.45 -0.87 4.92
CA SER A 78 12.89 -1.03 5.20
C SER A 78 13.74 -0.30 4.17
N LYS A 79 15.02 -0.02 4.50
CA LYS A 79 15.97 0.60 3.56
C LYS A 79 16.06 -0.19 2.24
N MET A 80 16.11 -1.52 2.34
CA MET A 80 16.11 -2.41 1.18
C MET A 80 14.78 -2.36 0.40
N GLY A 81 13.64 -2.28 1.10
CA GLY A 81 12.33 -2.13 0.47
C GLY A 81 12.22 -0.85 -0.34
N LYS A 82 12.70 0.28 0.21
CA LYS A 82 12.78 1.56 -0.50
C LYS A 82 13.67 1.45 -1.74
N ALA A 83 14.84 0.84 -1.62
CA ALA A 83 15.75 0.63 -2.74
C ALA A 83 15.13 -0.23 -3.84
N ARG A 84 14.43 -1.33 -3.49
CA ARG A 84 13.70 -2.20 -4.43
C ARG A 84 12.60 -1.47 -5.18
N ILE A 85 11.82 -0.62 -4.48
CA ILE A 85 10.77 0.18 -5.11
C ILE A 85 11.40 1.19 -6.08
N PHE A 86 12.43 1.90 -5.64
CA PHE A 86 13.11 2.90 -6.44
C PHE A 86 13.74 2.30 -7.70
N SER A 87 14.61 1.30 -7.55
CA SER A 87 15.32 0.67 -8.67
C SER A 87 14.35 0.01 -9.64
N GLY A 88 13.32 -0.67 -9.14
CA GLY A 88 12.30 -1.26 -9.98
C GLY A 88 11.47 -0.23 -10.75
N THR A 89 11.21 0.95 -10.17
CA THR A 89 10.46 2.02 -10.87
C THR A 89 11.32 2.65 -11.95
N TRP A 90 12.59 2.94 -11.62
CA TRP A 90 13.54 3.52 -12.55
C TRP A 90 13.80 2.60 -13.76
N LEU A 91 13.96 1.28 -13.53
CA LEU A 91 14.14 0.31 -14.61
C LEU A 91 12.90 0.22 -15.52
N ARG A 92 11.70 0.30 -14.95
CA ARG A 92 10.43 0.28 -15.71
C ARG A 92 10.26 1.55 -16.56
N ALA A 93 10.56 2.71 -15.98
CA ALA A 93 10.55 3.99 -16.70
C ALA A 93 11.48 3.98 -17.91
N ARG A 94 12.69 3.42 -17.76
CA ARG A 94 13.67 3.31 -18.84
C ARG A 94 13.28 2.30 -19.93
N THR A 95 12.47 1.29 -19.60
CA THR A 95 12.09 0.20 -20.52
C THR A 95 10.72 0.39 -21.15
N GLY A 96 10.02 1.51 -20.87
CA GLY A 96 8.65 1.75 -21.36
C GLY A 96 7.61 0.77 -20.79
N ARG A 97 7.96 0.00 -19.75
CA ARG A 97 7.05 -0.92 -19.08
C ARG A 97 6.16 -0.15 -18.10
N GLN A 98 5.00 -0.72 -17.77
CA GLN A 98 4.09 -0.13 -16.79
C GLN A 98 4.82 0.12 -15.46
N LEU A 99 4.77 1.38 -15.00
CA LEU A 99 5.52 1.88 -13.86
C LEU A 99 5.10 1.23 -12.54
N VAL A 100 3.80 0.89 -12.43
CA VAL A 100 3.20 0.20 -11.29
C VAL A 100 2.59 -1.12 -11.78
N PRO A 101 3.09 -2.28 -11.32
CA PRO A 101 2.46 -3.57 -11.57
C PRO A 101 1.01 -3.63 -11.06
N GLN A 102 0.09 -4.21 -11.85
CA GLN A 102 -1.33 -4.30 -11.49
C GLN A 102 -1.60 -5.11 -10.21
N ASN A 103 -0.85 -6.18 -10.01
CA ASN A 103 -0.97 -7.03 -8.82
C ASN A 103 -0.65 -6.30 -7.50
N LEU A 104 0.00 -5.13 -7.53
CA LEU A 104 0.20 -4.32 -6.32
C LEU A 104 -1.09 -3.68 -5.82
N PHE A 105 -2.10 -3.53 -6.67
CA PHE A 105 -3.42 -3.03 -6.30
C PHE A 105 -4.33 -4.14 -5.76
N GLU A 106 -3.85 -5.38 -5.69
CA GLU A 106 -4.60 -6.49 -5.13
C GLU A 106 -4.25 -6.66 -3.63
N SER A 107 -5.19 -7.21 -2.85
CA SER A 107 -4.92 -7.53 -1.45
C SER A 107 -4.16 -8.85 -1.37
N SER A 108 -3.16 -8.93 -0.49
CA SER A 108 -2.38 -10.16 -0.31
C SER A 108 -3.21 -11.31 0.29
N ARG A 109 -4.39 -11.01 0.84
CA ARG A 109 -5.34 -11.99 1.37
C ARG A 109 -6.28 -12.56 0.30
N THR A 110 -6.47 -11.87 -0.82
CA THR A 110 -7.31 -12.37 -1.92
C THR A 110 -6.61 -13.50 -2.68
N GLU A 111 -5.27 -13.48 -2.77
CA GLU A 111 -4.46 -14.56 -3.35
C GLU A 111 -4.47 -15.85 -2.50
N SER A 112 -4.82 -15.79 -1.21
CA SER A 112 -4.82 -16.95 -0.30
C SER A 112 -6.13 -17.74 -0.29
N ALA A 113 -7.15 -17.30 -1.04
CA ALA A 113 -8.49 -17.88 -1.08
C ALA A 113 -8.79 -18.63 -2.38
N ASN A 114 -7.78 -18.92 -3.21
CA ASN A 114 -7.88 -19.68 -4.45
C ASN A 114 -6.93 -20.88 -4.44
#